data_AF-A0A377FTE4-F1
#
_entry.id   AF-A0A377FTE4-F1
#
_cell.length_a   1.000
_cell.length_b   1.000
_cell.length_c   1.000
_cell.angle_alpha   90.00
_cell.angle_beta   90.00
_cell.angle_gamma   90.00
#
_symmetry.space_group_name_H-M   'P 1'
#
loop_
_entity.id
_entity.type
_entity.pdbx_description
1 polymer ?
#
loop_
_entity_poly.entity_id
_entity_poly.type
_entity_poly.pdbx_seq_one_letter_code
_entity_poly.pdbx_strand_id
1 'polypeptide(L)'
;MDNIIVIVFWIVAFLAFFKGAYDMWREYRSTKQRSVLYFLIALILTWFWFNPYELTALHPFVLMAYYWNRNRTLRNVMFVLVLVPFFIRVWLLASTM
;
A
#
# COMPACT_ATOMS: atom_id res chain seq x y z
N MET A 1 19.88 6.62 9.55
CA MET A 1 19.48 5.98 8.28
C MET A 1 18.01 5.59 8.28
N ASP A 2 17.42 5.30 9.45
CA ASP A 2 16.02 4.90 9.61
C ASP A 2 15.02 5.91 9.06
N ASN A 3 15.23 7.21 9.28
CA ASN A 3 14.31 8.24 8.79
C ASN A 3 14.23 8.33 7.27
N ILE A 4 15.32 8.07 6.54
CA ILE A 4 15.33 8.16 5.07
C ILE A 4 14.53 6.99 4.47
N ILE A 5 14.70 5.78 5.00
CA ILE A 5 13.97 4.59 4.54
C ILE A 5 12.47 4.76 4.81
N VAL A 6 12.11 5.28 5.98
CA VAL A 6 10.70 5.58 6.32
C VAL A 6 10.12 6.63 5.37
N ILE A 7 10.84 7.71 5.09
CA ILE A 7 10.38 8.75 4.15
C ILE A 7 10.18 8.17 2.74
N VAL A 8 11.12 7.38 2.23
CA VAL A 8 11.01 6.75 0.90
C VAL A 8 9.84 5.78 0.84
N PHE A 9 9.62 4.98 1.89
CA PHE A 9 8.48 4.08 2.00
C PHE A 9 7.15 4.86 1.93
N TRP A 10 7.03 5.96 2.68
CA TRP A 10 5.85 6.81 2.68
C TRP A 10 5.56 7.43 1.31
N ILE A 11 6.59 7.92 0.61
CA ILE A 11 6.45 8.48 -0.73
C ILE A 11 5.90 7.42 -1.69
N VAL A 12 6.45 6.21 -1.66
CA VAL A 12 6.01 5.15 -2.58
C VAL A 12 4.62 4.62 -2.22
N ALA A 13 4.31 4.48 -0.94
CA ALA A 13 2.98 4.13 -0.45
C ALA A 13 1.94 5.17 -0.91
N PHE A 14 2.26 6.46 -0.80
CA PHE A 14 1.42 7.57 -1.25
C PHE A 14 1.19 7.53 -2.77
N LEU A 15 2.25 7.40 -3.57
CA LEU A 15 2.13 7.33 -5.03
C LEU A 15 1.26 6.16 -5.48
N ALA A 16 1.40 5.01 -4.83
CA ALA A 16 0.62 3.84 -5.18
C ALA A 16 -0.82 3.90 -4.71
N PHE A 17 -1.08 4.51 -3.55
CA PHE A 17 -2.42 4.81 -3.08
C PHE A 17 -3.18 5.65 -4.10
N PHE A 18 -2.61 6.79 -4.51
CA PHE A 18 -3.24 7.67 -5.50
C PHE A 18 -3.46 6.98 -6.83
N LYS A 19 -2.51 6.16 -7.27
CA LYS A 19 -2.65 5.41 -8.52
C LYS A 19 -3.72 4.33 -8.43
N GLY A 20 -3.77 3.57 -7.34
CA GLY A 20 -4.82 2.58 -7.10
C GLY A 20 -6.21 3.21 -7.03
N ALA A 21 -6.35 4.33 -6.33
CA ALA A 21 -7.59 5.10 -6.25
C ALA A 21 -8.03 5.62 -7.64
N TYR A 22 -7.09 6.13 -8.43
CA TYR A 22 -7.37 6.58 -9.80
C TYR A 22 -7.82 5.44 -10.72
N ASP A 23 -7.15 4.29 -10.64
CA ASP A 23 -7.50 3.11 -11.44
C ASP A 23 -8.90 2.57 -11.05
N MET A 24 -9.22 2.52 -9.75
CA MET A 24 -10.56 2.17 -9.25
C MET A 24 -11.62 3.18 -9.73
N TRP A 25 -11.35 4.47 -9.67
CA TRP A 25 -12.26 5.51 -10.17
C TRP A 25 -12.51 5.37 -11.68
N ARG A 26 -11.46 5.14 -12.46
CA ARG A 26 -11.56 4.90 -13.90
C ARG A 26 -12.41 3.67 -14.19
N GLU A 27 -12.19 2.60 -13.44
CA GLU A 27 -12.93 1.34 -13.59
C GLU A 27 -14.40 1.53 -13.24
N TYR A 28 -14.72 2.20 -12.13
CA TYR A 28 -16.09 2.58 -11.78
C TYR A 28 -16.75 3.43 -12.88
N ARG A 29 -16.05 4.41 -13.46
CA ARG A 29 -16.61 5.19 -14.58
C ARG A 29 -16.92 4.34 -15.80
N SER A 30 -16.11 3.32 -16.08
CA SER A 30 -16.27 2.44 -17.24
C SER A 30 -17.34 1.37 -17.05
N THR A 31 -17.43 0.76 -15.87
CA THR A 31 -18.31 -0.40 -15.64
C THR A 31 -19.54 -0.06 -14.81
N LYS A 32 -19.56 1.10 -14.15
CA LYS A 32 -20.59 1.53 -13.18
C LYS A 32 -20.82 0.52 -12.04
N GLN A 33 -19.86 -0.37 -11.77
CA GLN A 33 -19.94 -1.35 -10.71
C GLN A 33 -19.83 -0.69 -9.32
N ARG A 34 -20.88 -0.84 -8.51
CA ARG A 34 -20.94 -0.25 -7.16
C ARG A 34 -19.89 -0.84 -6.20
N SER A 35 -19.51 -2.10 -6.38
CA SER A 35 -18.44 -2.75 -5.59
C SER A 35 -17.12 -2.00 -5.67
N VAL A 36 -16.71 -1.56 -6.88
CA VAL A 36 -15.49 -0.78 -7.10
C VAL A 36 -15.55 0.57 -6.37
N LEU A 37 -16.72 1.20 -6.36
CA LEU A 37 -16.94 2.45 -5.63
C LEU A 37 -16.83 2.25 -4.11
N TYR A 38 -17.43 1.18 -3.57
CA TYR A 38 -17.31 0.85 -2.15
C TYR A 38 -15.85 0.55 -1.76
N PHE A 39 -15.10 -0.14 -2.61
CA PHE A 39 -13.68 -0.38 -2.39
C PHE A 39 -12.83 0.89 -2.47
N LEU A 40 -13.15 1.82 -3.38
CA LEU A 40 -12.50 3.13 -3.45
C LEU A 40 -12.76 3.96 -2.18
N ILE A 41 -14.01 3.98 -1.70
CA ILE A 41 -14.37 4.69 -0.46
C ILE A 41 -13.64 4.07 0.73
N ALA A 42 -13.64 2.74 0.85
CA ALA A 42 -12.93 2.04 1.91
C ALA A 42 -11.42 2.33 1.87
N LEU A 43 -10.81 2.35 0.67
CA LEU A 43 -9.41 2.71 0.48
C LEU A 43 -9.12 4.12 0.99
N ILE A 44 -9.95 5.11 0.65
CA ILE A 44 -9.78 6.49 1.08
C ILE A 44 -9.93 6.63 2.61
N LEU A 45 -11.00 6.08 3.17
CA LEU A 45 -11.25 6.16 4.63
C LEU A 45 -10.11 5.53 5.43
N THR A 46 -9.59 4.39 4.96
CA THR A 46 -8.53 3.67 5.66
C THR A 46 -7.17 4.34 5.57
N TRP A 47 -6.92 5.12 4.51
CA TRP A 47 -5.73 5.98 4.44
C TRP A 47 -5.72 7.05 5.52
N PHE A 48 -6.86 7.72 5.76
CA PHE A 48 -6.97 8.74 6.81
C PHE A 48 -7.07 8.17 8.22
N TRP A 49 -7.49 6.91 8.36
CA TRP A 49 -7.49 6.18 9.63
C TRP A 49 -6.10 5.64 10.00
N PHE A 50 -5.12 5.72 9.09
CA PHE A 50 -3.81 5.14 9.30
C PHE A 50 -2.96 5.98 10.26
N ASN A 51 -2.50 5.38 11.35
CA ASN A 51 -1.49 5.97 12.22
C ASN A 51 -0.09 5.63 11.68
N PRO A 52 0.71 6.62 11.23
CA PRO A 52 1.96 6.37 10.53
C PRO A 52 3.05 5.69 11.37
N TYR A 53 2.84 5.57 12.68
CA TYR A 53 3.81 4.98 13.62
C TYR A 53 3.61 3.47 13.85
N GLU A 54 2.49 2.88 13.43
CA GLU A 54 2.24 1.45 13.55
C GLU A 54 2.63 0.68 12.28
N LEU A 55 3.95 0.54 12.06
CA LEU A 55 4.57 -0.24 10.97
C LEU A 55 4.14 -1.73 10.93
N THR A 56 3.49 -2.23 11.97
CA THR A 56 2.99 -3.61 12.09
C THR A 56 1.73 -3.84 11.26
N ALA A 57 1.00 -2.79 10.90
CA ALA A 57 -0.18 -2.91 10.07
C ALA A 57 0.19 -2.83 8.59
N LEU A 58 0.84 -3.89 8.09
CA LEU A 58 0.86 -4.21 6.66
C LEU A 58 -0.58 -4.52 6.23
N HIS A 59 -1.37 -3.46 6.08
CA HIS A 59 -2.81 -3.54 6.05
C HIS A 59 -3.29 -4.15 4.72
N PRO A 60 -4.39 -4.92 4.73
CA PRO A 60 -5.13 -5.34 3.53
C PRO A 60 -5.39 -4.22 2.50
N PHE A 61 -5.32 -2.94 2.88
CA PHE A 61 -5.53 -1.79 1.99
C PHE A 61 -4.33 -1.41 1.13
N VAL A 62 -3.10 -1.63 1.61
CA VAL A 62 -1.90 -1.54 0.75
C VAL A 62 -1.93 -2.68 -0.27
N LEU A 63 -2.37 -3.87 0.16
CA LEU A 63 -2.64 -5.01 -0.73
C LEU A 63 -3.82 -4.74 -1.70
N MET A 64 -4.81 -3.97 -1.27
CA MET A 64 -5.94 -3.55 -2.11
C MET A 64 -5.50 -2.56 -3.20
N ALA A 65 -4.72 -1.55 -2.82
CA ALA A 65 -4.10 -0.62 -3.76
C ALA A 65 -3.13 -1.36 -4.70
N TYR A 66 -2.40 -2.35 -4.18
CA TYR A 66 -1.53 -3.23 -4.95
C TYR A 66 -2.30 -4.07 -5.99
N TYR A 67 -3.44 -4.66 -5.60
CA TYR A 67 -4.28 -5.46 -6.48
C TYR A 67 -4.85 -4.62 -7.64
N TRP A 68 -5.30 -3.40 -7.34
CA TRP A 68 -5.95 -2.55 -8.33
C TRP A 68 -4.98 -1.72 -9.18
N ASN A 69 -3.71 -1.60 -8.77
CA ASN A 69 -2.69 -0.88 -9.52
C ASN A 69 -2.30 -1.66 -10.78
N ARG A 70 -2.72 -1.16 -11.94
CA ARG A 70 -2.45 -1.82 -13.24
C ARG A 70 -0.99 -1.69 -13.68
N ASN A 71 -0.20 -0.82 -13.04
CA ASN A 71 1.22 -0.65 -13.37
C ASN A 71 2.09 -1.70 -12.67
N ARG A 72 2.59 -2.68 -13.44
CA ARG A 72 3.46 -3.76 -12.95
C ARG A 72 4.72 -3.25 -12.24
N THR A 73 5.32 -2.17 -12.72
CA THR A 73 6.56 -1.61 -12.13
C THR A 73 6.31 -1.06 -10.74
N LEU A 74 5.27 -0.23 -10.58
CA LEU A 74 4.90 0.35 -9.29
C LEU A 74 4.48 -0.74 -8.29
N ARG A 75 3.74 -1.73 -8.78
CA ARG A 75 3.34 -2.90 -8.01
C ARG A 75 4.55 -3.70 -7.51
N ASN A 76 5.54 -3.97 -8.36
CA ASN A 76 6.76 -4.68 -7.98
C ASN A 76 7.62 -3.87 -6.99
N VAL A 77 7.74 -2.55 -7.20
CA VAL A 77 8.49 -1.66 -6.29
C VAL A 77 7.85 -1.66 -4.91
N MET A 78 6.52 -1.59 -4.81
CA MET A 78 5.82 -1.72 -3.52
C MET A 78 6.01 -3.09 -2.88
N PHE A 79 5.97 -4.17 -3.66
CA PHE A 79 6.18 -5.53 -3.17
C PHE A 79 7.55 -5.65 -2.50
N VAL A 80 8.59 -5.14 -3.17
CA VAL A 80 9.96 -5.10 -2.64
C VAL A 80 10.01 -4.23 -1.38
N LEU A 81 9.41 -3.05 -1.39
CA LEU A 81 9.39 -2.13 -0.23
C LEU A 81 8.60 -2.67 0.96
N VAL A 82 7.72 -3.64 0.78
CA VAL A 82 6.98 -4.31 1.86
C VAL A 82 7.74 -5.55 2.34
N LEU A 83 8.15 -6.43 1.43
CA LEU A 83 8.77 -7.71 1.78
C LEU A 83 10.18 -7.55 2.31
N VAL A 84 10.98 -6.64 1.76
CA VAL A 84 12.35 -6.43 2.21
C VAL A 84 12.39 -6.03 3.69
N PRO A 85 11.69 -4.96 4.15
CA PRO A 85 11.68 -4.64 5.57
C PRO A 85 10.97 -5.69 6.45
N PHE A 86 9.98 -6.41 5.92
CA PHE A 86 9.36 -7.53 6.64
C PHE A 86 10.37 -8.66 6.91
N PHE A 87 11.07 -9.14 5.88
CA PHE A 87 12.07 -10.20 6.03
C PHE A 87 13.27 -9.74 6.86
N ILE A 88 13.70 -8.49 6.73
CA ILE A 88 14.75 -7.91 7.59
C ILE A 88 14.32 -7.94 9.06
N ARG A 89 13.08 -7.53 9.38
CA ARG A 89 12.56 -7.61 10.75
C ARG A 89 12.49 -9.04 11.29
N VAL A 90 11.98 -9.97 10.48
CA VAL A 90 11.90 -11.40 10.86
C VAL A 90 13.29 -11.97 11.12
N TRP A 91 14.26 -11.67 10.24
CA TRP A 91 15.65 -12.09 10.40
C TRP A 91 16.27 -11.55 11.68
N LEU A 92 16.10 -10.25 11.95
CA LEU A 92 16.62 -9.62 13.16
C LEU A 92 16.04 -10.26 14.43
N LEU A 93 14.70 -10.45 14.48
CA LEU A 93 14.03 -11.16 15.58
C LEU A 93 14.58 -12.58 15.78
N ALA A 94 14.71 -13.34 14.69
CA ALA A 94 15.24 -14.70 14.74
C ALA A 94 16.71 -14.76 15.17
N SER A 95 17.52 -13.73 14.86
CA SER A 95 18.92 -13.65 15.29
C SER A 95 19.11 -13.22 16.76
N THR A 96 18.05 -12.70 17.38
CA THR A 96 18.05 -12.24 18.78
C THR A 96 17.39 -13.22 19.76
N MET A 97 16.84 -14.32 19.25
CA MET A 97 16.31 -15.46 20.02
C MET A 97 17.34 -16.59 20.08
#